data_AF-A0A7X8E990-F1
#
_entry.id   AF-A0A7X8E990-F1
#
_cell.length_a   1.000
_cell.length_b   1.000
_cell.length_c   1.000
_cell.angle_alpha   90.00
_cell.angle_beta   90.00
_cell.angle_gamma   90.00
#
_symmetry.space_group_name_H-M   'P 1'
#
loop_
_entity.id
_entity.type
_entity.pdbx_description
1 polymer ?
#
loop_
_entity_poly.entity_id
_entity_poly.type
_entity_poly.pdbx_seq_one_letter_code
_entity_poly.pdbx_strand_id
1 'polypeptide(L)'
;MKNIARLNLESLRKVIFSLRPLDLDDLGLVPAVKRFLNEFNKDGNLIVEFRFFGREQRYKSVIEVAVFRIIQEAVNNVVKHAKASTLEIVLETQKTVIAASIRDDGVGFGTEMVEKAGGFGLQGIKERTALLGGDIRISSLPGRGTEITVKIPVQEGEIYGVS
;
A
#
# COMPACT_ATOMS: atom_id res chain seq x y z
N MET A 1 21.02 -25.18 -15.76
CA MET A 1 20.69 -23.74 -15.58
C MET A 1 19.41 -23.55 -14.74
N LYS A 2 19.39 -23.91 -13.45
CA LYS A 2 18.21 -23.78 -12.57
C LYS A 2 18.39 -22.86 -11.35
N ASN A 3 19.53 -22.16 -11.24
CA ASN A 3 19.87 -21.38 -10.04
C ASN A 3 19.88 -19.85 -10.20
N ILE A 4 19.59 -19.30 -11.37
CA ILE A 4 19.67 -17.84 -11.59
C ILE A 4 18.36 -17.12 -11.21
N ALA A 5 17.21 -17.82 -11.24
CA ALA A 5 15.92 -17.20 -10.93
C ALA A 5 15.64 -17.01 -9.41
N ARG A 6 16.27 -17.79 -8.51
CA ARG A 6 16.07 -17.65 -7.05
C ARG A 6 16.88 -16.51 -6.42
N LEU A 7 17.96 -16.06 -7.05
CA LEU A 7 18.83 -14.99 -6.54
C LEU A 7 18.25 -13.57 -6.69
N ASN A 8 17.17 -13.39 -7.44
CA ASN A 8 16.55 -12.07 -7.63
C ASN A 8 15.50 -11.71 -6.57
N LEU A 9 14.81 -12.71 -6.00
CA LEU A 9 13.72 -12.46 -5.04
C LEU A 9 14.22 -11.97 -3.68
N GLU A 10 15.28 -12.58 -3.14
CA GLU A 10 15.85 -12.14 -1.85
C GLU A 10 16.60 -10.80 -1.96
N SER A 11 17.23 -10.56 -3.10
CA SER A 11 17.91 -9.31 -3.41
C SER A 11 16.91 -8.17 -3.61
N LEU A 12 15.79 -8.41 -4.31
CA LEU A 12 14.66 -7.48 -4.40
C LEU A 12 14.02 -7.21 -3.05
N ARG A 13 13.84 -8.25 -2.22
CA ARG A 13 13.41 -8.09 -0.82
C ARG A 13 14.36 -7.10 -0.12
N LYS A 14 15.67 -7.36 -0.08
CA LYS A 14 16.63 -6.44 0.57
C LYS A 14 16.59 -5.00 0.07
N VAL A 15 16.40 -4.76 -1.23
CA VAL A 15 16.35 -3.41 -1.82
C VAL A 15 15.05 -2.67 -1.51
N ILE A 16 13.90 -3.35 -1.50
CA ILE A 16 12.63 -2.73 -1.07
C ILE A 16 12.68 -2.35 0.43
N PHE A 17 13.48 -3.07 1.23
CA PHE A 17 13.58 -2.91 2.68
C PHE A 17 14.77 -2.06 3.15
N SER A 18 15.63 -1.56 2.26
CA SER A 18 16.88 -0.89 2.66
C SER A 18 16.70 0.48 3.31
N LEU A 19 15.48 1.04 3.33
CA LEU A 19 15.11 2.18 4.17
C LEU A 19 13.72 1.96 4.75
N ARG A 20 13.66 1.41 5.97
CA ARG A 20 12.43 1.34 6.76
C ARG A 20 12.08 2.78 7.23
N PRO A 21 10.82 3.23 7.10
CA PRO A 21 10.40 4.48 7.73
C PRO A 21 10.59 4.38 9.24
N LEU A 22 11.29 5.34 9.86
CA LEU A 22 11.55 5.36 11.31
C LEU A 22 10.26 5.22 12.13
N ASP A 23 9.18 5.85 11.67
CA ASP A 23 7.87 5.80 12.31
C ASP A 23 7.29 4.38 12.38
N LEU A 24 7.67 3.51 11.45
CA LEU A 24 7.23 2.11 11.42
C LEU A 24 7.98 1.26 12.45
N ASP A 25 9.21 1.62 12.79
CA ASP A 25 9.98 0.97 13.86
C ASP A 25 9.35 1.23 15.22
N ASP A 26 9.09 2.50 15.51
CA ASP A 26 8.69 2.96 16.84
C ASP A 26 7.18 2.80 17.10
N LEU A 27 6.34 3.01 16.08
CA LEU A 27 4.89 3.13 16.27
C LEU A 27 4.08 1.97 15.67
N GLY A 28 4.66 1.22 14.74
CA GLY A 28 3.95 0.20 13.97
C GLY A 28 3.09 0.77 12.83
N LEU A 29 2.39 -0.11 12.12
CA LEU A 29 1.77 0.20 10.82
C LEU A 29 0.72 1.33 10.88
N VAL A 30 -0.27 1.23 11.77
CA VAL A 30 -1.42 2.14 11.79
C VAL A 30 -1.01 3.57 12.16
N PRO A 31 -0.22 3.81 13.22
CA PRO A 31 0.22 5.17 13.53
C PRO A 31 1.16 5.76 12.48
N ALA A 32 2.04 4.95 11.86
CA ALA A 32 2.90 5.41 10.77
C ALA A 32 2.07 5.88 9.56
N VAL A 33 1.01 5.15 9.18
CA VAL A 33 0.09 5.58 8.12
C VAL A 33 -0.62 6.88 8.51
N LYS A 34 -1.20 6.97 9.72
CA LYS A 34 -1.86 8.20 10.20
C LYS A 34 -0.93 9.41 10.11
N ARG A 35 0.32 9.27 10.56
CA ARG A 35 1.32 10.35 10.53
C ARG A 35 1.67 10.77 9.11
N PHE A 36 1.92 9.81 8.22
CA PHE A 36 2.18 10.07 6.81
C PHE A 36 1.02 10.84 6.13
N LEU A 37 -0.22 10.40 6.37
CA LEU A 37 -1.40 11.04 5.75
C LEU A 37 -1.68 12.44 6.30
N ASN A 38 -1.30 12.73 7.54
CA ASN A 38 -1.47 14.05 8.15
C ASN A 38 -0.65 15.15 7.46
N GLU A 39 0.35 14.81 6.65
CA GLU A 39 1.11 15.77 5.86
C GLU A 39 0.30 16.33 4.68
N PHE A 40 -0.63 15.55 4.13
CA PHE A 40 -1.39 15.92 2.93
C PHE A 40 -2.67 16.72 3.23
N ASN A 41 -3.17 16.67 4.46
CA ASN A 41 -4.32 17.47 4.90
C ASN A 41 -3.98 18.95 5.19
N LYS A 42 -2.70 19.34 5.15
CA LYS A 42 -2.26 20.69 5.55
C LYS A 42 -2.49 21.76 4.48
N ASP A 43 -2.42 21.38 3.20
CA ASP A 43 -2.43 22.34 2.08
C ASP A 43 -3.84 22.53 1.47
N GLY A 44 -4.85 21.80 1.98
CA GLY A 44 -6.28 21.97 1.62
C GLY A 44 -6.69 21.50 0.22
N ASN A 45 -5.74 21.10 -0.64
CA ASN A 45 -6.03 20.69 -2.03
C ASN A 45 -6.57 19.25 -2.15
N LEU A 46 -6.41 18.43 -1.11
CA LEU A 46 -6.84 17.04 -1.08
C LEU A 46 -7.40 16.71 0.31
N ILE A 47 -8.64 16.24 0.37
CA ILE A 47 -9.25 15.75 1.60
C ILE A 47 -8.89 14.27 1.73
N VAL A 48 -8.05 13.94 2.71
CA VAL A 48 -7.64 12.55 2.98
C VAL A 48 -8.41 12.00 4.18
N GLU A 49 -9.27 11.02 3.92
CA GLU A 49 -10.00 10.26 4.93
C GLU A 49 -9.31 8.92 5.20
N PHE A 50 -8.90 8.70 6.44
CA PHE A 50 -8.34 7.42 6.86
C PHE A 50 -9.26 6.73 7.88
N ARG A 51 -9.68 5.50 7.57
CA ARG A 51 -10.44 4.63 8.47
C ARG A 51 -9.63 3.37 8.77
N PHE A 52 -9.59 3.01 10.05
CA PHE A 52 -8.95 1.79 10.52
C PHE A 52 -9.97 0.88 11.22
N PHE A 53 -9.99 -0.39 10.84
CA PHE A 53 -10.81 -1.43 11.45
C PHE A 53 -9.93 -2.59 11.93
N GLY A 54 -10.20 -3.10 13.12
CA GLY A 54 -9.43 -4.19 13.72
C GLY A 54 -8.65 -3.74 14.94
N ARG A 55 -7.56 -4.45 15.24
CA ARG A 55 -6.68 -4.15 16.38
C ARG A 55 -5.32 -3.71 15.89
N GLU A 56 -4.80 -2.64 16.50
CA GLU A 56 -3.40 -2.26 16.31
C GLU A 56 -2.52 -3.38 16.90
N GLN A 57 -1.64 -3.92 16.07
CA GLN A 57 -0.72 -5.01 16.44
C GLN A 57 0.52 -4.94 15.55
N ARG A 58 1.64 -5.49 16.05
CA ARG A 58 2.88 -5.55 15.28
C ARG A 58 2.89 -6.75 14.37
N TYR A 59 3.23 -6.55 13.10
CA TYR A 59 3.48 -7.63 12.16
C TYR A 59 4.97 -7.86 11.95
N LYS A 60 5.35 -8.96 11.29
CA LYS A 60 6.69 -9.05 10.70
C LYS A 60 6.97 -7.79 9.90
N SER A 61 8.13 -7.21 10.11
CA SER A 61 8.54 -5.97 9.44
C SER A 61 8.33 -6.00 7.93
N VAL A 62 8.53 -7.15 7.29
CA VAL A 62 8.33 -7.34 5.85
C VAL A 62 6.90 -6.99 5.42
N ILE A 63 5.90 -7.33 6.24
CA ILE A 63 4.48 -7.06 6.00
C ILE A 63 4.19 -5.58 6.24
N GLU A 64 4.60 -5.04 7.40
CA GLU A 64 4.36 -3.63 7.74
C GLU A 64 4.96 -2.70 6.67
N VAL A 65 6.20 -2.95 6.25
CA VAL A 65 6.87 -2.13 5.24
C VAL A 65 6.17 -2.25 3.88
N ALA A 66 5.78 -3.45 3.47
CA ALA A 66 5.09 -3.63 2.20
C ALA A 66 3.74 -2.90 2.18
N VAL A 67 2.91 -3.05 3.22
CA VAL A 67 1.61 -2.38 3.33
C VAL A 67 1.80 -0.87 3.34
N PHE A 68 2.75 -0.36 4.13
CA PHE A 68 3.04 1.07 4.18
C PHE A 68 3.48 1.61 2.82
N ARG A 69 4.38 0.92 2.11
CA ARG A 69 4.83 1.33 0.77
C ARG A 69 3.73 1.28 -0.26
N ILE A 70 2.81 0.32 -0.16
CA ILE A 70 1.62 0.24 -1.03
C ILE A 70 0.74 1.48 -0.83
N ILE A 71 0.44 1.84 0.42
CA ILE A 71 -0.36 3.03 0.74
C ILE A 71 0.37 4.28 0.26
N GLN A 72 1.67 4.40 0.52
CA GLN A 72 2.48 5.55 0.10
C GLN A 72 2.48 5.72 -1.43
N GLU A 73 2.68 4.63 -2.19
CA GLU A 73 2.68 4.68 -3.64
C GLU A 73 1.29 5.07 -4.19
N ALA A 74 0.23 4.53 -3.60
CA ALA A 74 -1.14 4.87 -3.98
C ALA A 74 -1.44 6.36 -3.73
N VAL A 75 -1.10 6.89 -2.55
CA VAL A 75 -1.25 8.32 -2.21
C VAL A 75 -0.44 9.20 -3.17
N ASN A 76 0.81 8.82 -3.47
CA ASN A 76 1.65 9.56 -4.41
C ASN A 76 1.05 9.59 -5.83
N ASN A 77 0.45 8.49 -6.28
CA ASN A 77 -0.24 8.45 -7.57
C ASN A 77 -1.41 9.43 -7.60
N VAL A 78 -2.18 9.50 -6.51
CA VAL A 78 -3.30 10.45 -6.40
C VAL A 78 -2.80 11.89 -6.47
N VAL A 79 -1.83 12.25 -5.64
CA VAL A 79 -1.26 13.60 -5.55
C VAL A 79 -0.64 14.04 -6.88
N LYS A 80 0.06 13.16 -7.58
CA LYS A 80 0.77 13.51 -8.83
C LYS A 80 -0.10 13.47 -10.07
N HIS A 81 -1.12 12.61 -10.10
CA HIS A 81 -1.78 12.26 -11.37
C HIS A 81 -3.31 12.39 -11.34
N ALA A 82 -3.96 12.19 -10.19
CA ALA A 82 -5.41 12.03 -10.17
C ALA A 82 -6.17 13.35 -10.29
N LYS A 83 -5.60 14.49 -9.88
CA LYS A 83 -6.37 15.75 -9.70
C LYS A 83 -7.64 15.53 -8.86
N ALA A 84 -7.55 14.62 -7.90
CA ALA A 84 -8.63 14.26 -6.99
C ALA A 84 -8.86 15.36 -5.96
N SER A 85 -10.10 15.49 -5.51
CA SER A 85 -10.47 16.33 -4.36
C SER A 85 -10.57 15.49 -3.09
N THR A 86 -10.86 14.20 -3.22
CA THR A 86 -10.99 13.27 -2.09
C THR A 86 -10.14 12.02 -2.30
N LEU A 87 -9.57 11.54 -1.18
CA LEU A 87 -8.84 10.29 -1.09
C LEU A 87 -9.31 9.54 0.16
N GLU A 88 -9.96 8.41 -0.06
CA GLU A 88 -10.38 7.50 1.00
C GLU A 88 -9.39 6.34 1.13
N ILE A 89 -8.92 6.08 2.35
CA ILE A 89 -8.07 4.95 2.68
C ILE A 89 -8.71 4.18 3.82
N VAL A 90 -9.04 2.91 3.57
CA VAL A 90 -9.53 1.98 4.57
C VAL A 90 -8.48 0.91 4.80
N LEU A 91 -8.00 0.77 6.03
CA LEU A 91 -7.12 -0.30 6.45
C LEU A 91 -7.85 -1.21 7.45
N GLU A 92 -7.93 -2.49 7.15
CA GLU A 92 -8.55 -3.50 8.00
C GLU A 92 -7.53 -4.57 8.39
N THR A 93 -7.45 -4.86 9.69
CA THR A 93 -6.64 -5.95 10.22
C THR A 93 -7.51 -7.04 10.82
N GLN A 94 -7.33 -8.26 10.33
CA GLN A 94 -7.94 -9.47 10.87
C GLN A 94 -6.83 -10.45 11.31
N LYS A 95 -7.22 -11.57 11.93
CA LYS A 95 -6.26 -12.59 12.38
C LYS A 95 -5.43 -13.19 11.25
N THR A 96 -6.00 -13.27 10.05
CA THR A 96 -5.41 -13.99 8.91
C THR A 96 -5.18 -13.14 7.67
N VAL A 97 -5.61 -11.88 7.69
CA VAL A 97 -5.47 -10.97 6.54
C VAL A 97 -5.32 -9.51 6.98
N ILE A 98 -4.50 -8.76 6.27
CA ILE A 98 -4.53 -7.30 6.24
C ILE A 98 -5.13 -6.88 4.90
N ALA A 99 -6.17 -6.06 4.92
CA ALA A 99 -6.79 -5.52 3.72
C ALA A 99 -6.64 -4.00 3.69
N ALA A 100 -6.31 -3.45 2.53
CA ALA A 100 -6.28 -2.02 2.28
C ALA A 100 -7.13 -1.68 1.06
N SER A 101 -8.00 -0.69 1.17
CA SER A 101 -8.69 -0.06 0.05
C SER A 101 -8.27 1.40 -0.05
N ILE A 102 -7.84 1.83 -1.23
CA ILE A 102 -7.45 3.21 -1.52
C ILE A 102 -8.29 3.67 -2.70
N ARG A 103 -9.13 4.69 -2.52
CA ARG A 103 -10.07 5.20 -3.52
C ARG A 103 -9.93 6.71 -3.66
N ASP A 104 -9.79 7.19 -4.89
CA ASP A 104 -9.84 8.62 -5.22
C ASP A 104 -11.00 8.94 -6.16
N ASP A 105 -11.39 10.20 -6.22
CA ASP A 105 -12.43 10.74 -7.12
C ASP A 105 -11.86 11.47 -8.34
N GLY A 106 -10.59 11.21 -8.68
CA GLY A 106 -9.86 11.94 -9.69
C GLY A 106 -10.25 11.60 -11.13
N VAL A 107 -9.38 11.99 -12.06
CA VAL A 107 -9.59 11.84 -13.51
C VAL A 107 -9.61 10.38 -13.96
N GLY A 108 -9.14 9.44 -13.15
CA GLY A 108 -8.99 8.03 -13.50
C GLY A 108 -8.18 7.79 -14.77
N PHE A 109 -8.13 6.54 -15.24
CA PHE A 109 -7.47 6.15 -16.47
C PHE A 109 -8.15 4.93 -17.11
N GLY A 110 -7.97 4.76 -18.43
CA GLY A 110 -8.54 3.64 -19.17
C GLY A 110 -7.80 2.32 -18.92
N THR A 111 -8.48 1.20 -19.10
CA THR A 111 -7.93 -0.16 -18.95
C THR A 111 -6.72 -0.43 -19.84
N GLU A 112 -6.65 0.18 -21.02
CA GLU A 112 -5.48 0.08 -21.92
C GLU A 112 -4.21 0.71 -21.30
N MET A 113 -4.36 1.72 -20.44
CA MET A 113 -3.25 2.29 -19.65
C MET A 113 -2.90 1.43 -18.44
N VAL A 114 -3.81 0.61 -17.90
CA VAL A 114 -3.45 -0.34 -16.82
C VAL A 114 -2.44 -1.39 -17.32
N GLU A 115 -2.60 -1.83 -18.58
CA GLU A 115 -1.75 -2.86 -19.20
C GLU A 115 -0.46 -2.29 -19.82
N LYS A 116 -0.51 -1.13 -20.47
CA LYS A 116 0.67 -0.50 -21.10
C LYS A 116 1.39 0.52 -20.23
N ALA A 117 0.67 1.19 -19.34
CA ALA A 117 1.15 2.31 -18.52
C ALA A 117 0.99 2.02 -17.03
N GLY A 118 1.08 0.75 -16.61
CA GLY A 118 1.35 0.39 -15.23
C GLY A 118 2.70 0.98 -14.84
N GLY A 119 2.74 2.28 -14.55
CA GLY A 119 3.95 3.00 -14.20
C GLY A 119 4.64 2.29 -13.05
N PHE A 120 5.94 2.55 -12.89
CA PHE A 120 6.78 1.87 -11.89
C PHE A 120 6.12 1.77 -10.50
N GLY A 121 5.27 2.74 -10.13
CA GLY A 121 4.41 2.70 -8.96
C GLY A 121 3.42 1.53 -8.92
N LEU A 122 2.49 1.43 -9.88
CA LEU A 122 1.49 0.36 -9.91
C LEU A 122 2.13 -1.03 -10.06
N GLN A 123 3.21 -1.13 -10.83
CA GLN A 123 4.00 -2.36 -10.91
C GLN A 123 4.61 -2.72 -9.55
N GLY A 124 5.20 -1.74 -8.86
CA GLY A 124 5.75 -1.94 -7.52
C GLY A 124 4.69 -2.34 -6.48
N ILE A 125 3.46 -1.86 -6.59
CA ILE A 125 2.35 -2.31 -5.74
C ILE A 125 2.05 -3.79 -6.04
N LYS A 126 1.85 -4.16 -7.31
CA LYS A 126 1.57 -5.54 -7.74
C LYS A 126 2.67 -6.51 -7.27
N GLU A 127 3.94 -6.14 -7.46
CA GLU A 127 5.08 -6.96 -7.07
C GLU A 127 5.13 -7.17 -5.55
N ARG A 128 4.98 -6.10 -4.73
CA ARG A 128 4.99 -6.22 -3.27
C ARG A 128 3.83 -7.06 -2.75
N THR A 129 2.65 -6.92 -3.33
CA THR A 129 1.50 -7.77 -2.99
C THR A 129 1.80 -9.24 -3.31
N ALA A 130 2.31 -9.53 -4.51
CA ALA A 130 2.67 -10.88 -4.92
C ALA A 130 3.78 -11.50 -4.05
N LEU A 131 4.78 -10.71 -3.62
CA LEU A 131 5.87 -11.16 -2.76
C LEU A 131 5.40 -11.68 -1.39
N LEU A 132 4.23 -11.23 -0.94
CA LEU A 132 3.59 -11.63 0.31
C LEU A 132 2.45 -12.62 0.10
N GLY A 133 2.29 -13.17 -1.12
CA GLY A 133 1.20 -14.09 -1.45
C GLY A 133 -0.19 -13.46 -1.38
N GLY A 134 -0.26 -12.13 -1.53
CA GLY A 134 -1.50 -11.39 -1.49
C GLY A 134 -2.19 -11.24 -2.83
N ASP A 135 -3.42 -10.73 -2.79
CA ASP A 135 -4.24 -10.40 -3.94
C ASP A 135 -4.35 -8.88 -4.10
N ILE A 136 -4.40 -8.43 -5.35
CA ILE A 136 -4.61 -7.04 -5.70
C ILE A 136 -5.71 -6.91 -6.77
N ARG A 137 -6.54 -5.88 -6.63
CA ARG A 137 -7.47 -5.41 -7.66
C ARG A 137 -7.27 -3.93 -7.86
N ILE A 138 -7.23 -3.52 -9.12
CA ILE A 138 -7.15 -2.12 -9.52
C ILE A 138 -8.30 -1.87 -10.47
N SER A 139 -9.15 -0.93 -10.13
CA SER A 139 -10.26 -0.46 -10.97
C SER A 139 -10.07 1.02 -11.21
N SER A 140 -10.08 1.45 -12.47
CA SER A 140 -10.04 2.87 -12.83
C SER A 140 -10.87 3.08 -14.07
N LEU A 141 -11.58 4.20 -14.12
CA LEU A 141 -12.34 4.62 -15.29
C LEU A 141 -12.13 6.13 -15.48
N PRO A 142 -11.94 6.60 -16.74
CA PRO A 142 -11.85 8.02 -17.02
C PRO A 142 -13.04 8.80 -16.41
N GLY A 143 -12.74 9.82 -15.63
CA GLY A 143 -13.69 10.68 -14.93
C GLY A 143 -14.35 10.07 -13.69
N ARG A 144 -13.93 8.88 -13.22
CA ARG A 144 -14.49 8.22 -12.02
C ARG A 144 -13.46 7.84 -10.96
N GLY A 145 -12.23 8.34 -11.09
CA GLY A 145 -11.14 8.06 -10.17
C GLY A 145 -10.58 6.64 -10.29
N THR A 146 -9.83 6.26 -9.26
CA THR A 146 -9.19 4.95 -9.15
C THR A 146 -9.48 4.32 -7.80
N GLU A 147 -9.61 2.99 -7.79
CA GLU A 147 -9.68 2.16 -6.59
C GLU A 147 -8.61 1.07 -6.66
N ILE A 148 -7.80 0.99 -5.62
CA ILE A 148 -6.81 -0.07 -5.39
C ILE A 148 -7.22 -0.83 -4.13
N THR A 149 -7.51 -2.12 -4.28
CA THR A 149 -7.76 -3.03 -3.15
C THR A 149 -6.64 -4.05 -3.07
N VAL A 150 -6.03 -4.18 -1.90
CA VAL A 150 -4.98 -5.16 -1.61
C VAL A 150 -5.40 -6.01 -0.42
N LYS A 151 -5.13 -7.31 -0.50
CA LYS A 151 -5.28 -8.27 0.61
C LYS A 151 -3.99 -9.04 0.79
N ILE A 152 -3.39 -8.96 1.96
CA ILE A 152 -2.14 -9.65 2.30
C ILE A 152 -2.46 -10.68 3.37
N PRO A 153 -2.28 -11.99 3.11
CA PRO A 153 -2.45 -13.00 4.14
C PRO A 153 -1.41 -12.79 5.24
N VAL A 154 -1.83 -12.98 6.48
CA VAL A 154 -0.95 -12.94 7.66
C VAL A 154 -1.19 -14.19 8.50
N GLN A 155 -0.15 -14.73 9.11
CA GLN A 155 -0.27 -15.86 10.03
C GLN A 155 -0.10 -15.41 11.48
N GLU A 156 -0.63 -16.18 12.43
CA GLU A 156 -0.57 -15.87 13.87
C GLU A 156 0.88 -15.73 14.39
N GLY A 157 1.82 -16.48 13.81
CA GLY A 157 3.28 -16.36 14.08
C GLY A 157 3.95 -15.14 13.42
N GLU A 158 3.17 -14.26 12.79
CA GLU A 158 3.63 -12.99 12.23
C GLU A 158 3.20 -11.81 13.09
N ILE A 159 2.50 -12.05 14.19
CA ILE A 159 2.05 -11.06 15.16
C ILE A 159 3.00 -11.07 16.37
N TYR A 160 3.67 -9.96 16.66
CA TYR A 160 4.68 -9.89 17.73
C TYR A 160 4.16 -9.39 19.09
N GLY A 161 2.84 -9.30 19.26
CA GLY A 161 2.24 -8.74 20.48
C GLY A 161 2.21 -7.20 20.48
N VAL A 162 1.41 -6.64 21.38
CA VAL A 162 1.28 -5.18 21.58
C VAL A 162 2.34 -4.78 22.60
N SER A 163 3.15 -3.76 22.27
CA SER A 163 3.96 -3.04 23.26
C SER A 163 3.05 -2.29 24.24
#